data_AF-A0A938GY71-F1
#
_entry.id   AF-A0A938GY71-F1
#
_cell.length_a   1.000
_cell.length_b   1.000
_cell.length_c   1.000
_cell.angle_alpha   90.00
_cell.angle_beta   90.00
_cell.angle_gamma   90.00
#
_symmetry.space_group_name_H-M   'P 1'
#
loop_
_entity.id
_entity.type
_entity.pdbx_description
1 polymer ?
#
loop_
_entity_poly.entity_id
_entity_poly.type
_entity_poly.pdbx_seq_one_letter_code
_entity_poly.pdbx_strand_id
1 'polypeptide(L)'
;MKPPWPEVSLGDLLRLERRPVKIEQEKQYSEIGIYCFGRGIFQKAPRTGFEVGDKDLYLLKEGDFILQVTFAWEGAVARALHGSPYCVRW
;
A
#
# COMPACT_ATOMS: atom_id res chain seq x y z
N MET A 1 28.38 -21.06 -8.86
CA MET A 1 28.01 -21.23 -7.44
C MET A 1 26.50 -21.15 -7.35
N LYS A 2 25.83 -22.12 -6.72
CA LYS A 2 24.40 -21.96 -6.40
C LYS A 2 24.27 -20.94 -5.26
N PRO A 3 23.30 -20.01 -5.31
CA PRO A 3 23.08 -19.10 -4.20
C PRO A 3 22.72 -19.90 -2.94
N PRO A 4 23.09 -19.41 -1.74
CA PRO A 4 22.82 -20.10 -0.48
C PRO A 4 21.33 -20.15 -0.12
N TRP A 5 20.48 -19.41 -0.84
CA TRP A 5 19.05 -19.32 -0.61
C TRP A 5 18.27 -20.00 -1.76
N PRO A 6 17.21 -20.76 -1.45
CA PRO A 6 16.35 -21.33 -2.47
C PRO A 6 15.56 -20.23 -3.19
N GLU A 7 15.31 -20.43 -4.47
CA GLU A 7 14.30 -19.65 -5.20
C GLU A 7 12.91 -20.20 -4.86
N VAL A 8 12.00 -19.32 -4.44
CA VAL A 8 10.63 -19.64 -4.04
C VAL A 8 9.65 -18.69 -4.73
N SER A 9 8.38 -19.09 -4.84
CA SER A 9 7.35 -18.19 -5.35
C SER A 9 7.10 -17.07 -4.35
N LEU A 10 6.89 -15.84 -4.82
CA LEU A 10 6.54 -14.73 -3.93
C LEU A 10 5.24 -15.01 -3.15
N GLY A 11 4.31 -15.75 -3.75
CA GLY A 11 3.07 -16.18 -3.09
C GLY A 11 3.27 -17.18 -1.95
N ASP A 12 4.45 -17.82 -1.84
CA ASP A 12 4.79 -18.67 -0.71
C ASP A 12 5.22 -17.85 0.51
N LEU A 13 5.62 -16.59 0.29
CA LEU A 13 6.10 -15.67 1.33
C LEU A 13 5.05 -14.63 1.74
N LEU A 14 4.13 -14.31 0.84
CA LEU A 14 3.15 -13.23 1.01
C LEU A 14 1.72 -13.71 0.78
N ARG A 15 0.78 -13.10 1.49
CA ARG A 15 -0.66 -13.26 1.27
C ARG A 15 -1.25 -11.93 0.84
N LEU A 16 -2.12 -11.95 -0.17
CA LEU A 16 -2.90 -10.77 -0.54
C LEU A 16 -3.88 -10.45 0.59
N GLU A 17 -3.70 -9.29 1.21
CA GLU A 17 -4.54 -8.79 2.28
C GLU A 17 -5.40 -7.64 1.78
N ARG A 18 -6.72 -7.75 1.95
CA ARG A 18 -7.68 -6.70 1.63
C ARG A 18 -8.50 -6.39 2.86
N ARG A 19 -8.36 -5.16 3.35
CA ARG A 19 -9.09 -4.63 4.50
C ARG A 19 -9.91 -3.42 4.07
N PRO A 20 -11.07 -3.62 3.42
CA PRO A 20 -11.86 -2.52 2.88
C PRO A 20 -12.28 -1.57 3.99
N VAL A 21 -12.23 -0.27 3.69
CA VAL A 21 -12.63 0.80 4.60
C VAL A 21 -14.01 1.30 4.18
N LYS A 22 -14.97 1.30 5.11
CA LYS A 22 -16.24 1.98 4.90
C LYS A 22 -16.00 3.49 4.87
N ILE A 23 -16.33 4.11 3.74
CA ILE A 23 -16.16 5.55 3.55
C ILE A 23 -17.34 6.29 4.18
N GLU A 24 -17.02 7.28 5.00
CA GLU A 24 -17.94 8.17 5.70
C GLU A 24 -17.63 9.59 5.22
N GLN A 25 -18.65 10.33 4.78
CA GLN A 25 -18.46 11.59 4.04
C GLN A 25 -17.63 12.64 4.80
N GLU A 26 -17.83 12.75 6.10
CA GLU A 26 -17.18 13.76 6.96
C GLU A 26 -15.82 13.31 7.51
N LYS A 27 -15.47 12.02 7.35
CA LYS A 27 -14.21 11.48 7.87
C LYS A 27 -13.06 11.78 6.93
N GLN A 28 -11.87 12.00 7.49
CA GLN A 28 -10.65 12.20 6.71
C GLN A 28 -9.89 10.89 6.51
N TYR A 29 -9.33 10.74 5.32
CA TYR A 29 -8.56 9.58 4.88
C TYR A 29 -7.20 10.03 4.35
N SER A 30 -6.14 9.51 4.97
CA SER A 30 -4.76 9.73 4.54
C SER A 30 -4.34 8.62 3.59
N GLU A 31 -4.45 8.89 2.30
CA GLU A 31 -3.95 7.99 1.27
C GLU A 31 -2.41 8.04 1.17
N ILE A 32 -1.84 6.95 0.66
CA ILE A 32 -0.42 6.91 0.31
C ILE A 32 -0.18 6.91 -1.21
N GLY A 33 1.04 7.25 -1.59
CA GLY A 33 1.64 6.82 -2.84
C GLY A 33 2.95 6.10 -2.59
N ILE A 34 3.43 5.38 -3.60
CA ILE A 34 4.71 4.68 -3.57
C ILE A 34 5.66 5.40 -4.52
N TYR A 35 6.87 5.68 -4.05
CA TYR A 35 7.92 6.17 -4.92
C TYR A 35 8.54 5.02 -5.72
N CYS A 36 8.87 5.30 -6.98
CA CYS A 36 9.69 4.42 -7.80
C CYS A 36 11.12 4.28 -7.23
N PHE A 37 11.82 3.26 -7.72
CA PHE A 37 13.20 2.93 -7.37
C PHE A 37 13.40 2.60 -5.88
N GLY A 38 12.43 1.92 -5.26
CA GLY A 38 12.55 1.44 -3.88
C GLY A 38 12.60 2.52 -2.80
N ARG A 39 12.14 3.74 -3.10
CA ARG A 39 12.20 4.89 -2.17
C ARG A 39 11.07 4.92 -1.14
N GLY A 40 10.17 3.94 -1.16
CA GLY A 40 9.18 3.74 -0.11
C GLY A 40 7.91 4.58 -0.27
N ILE A 41 7.25 4.87 0.86
CA ILE A 41 5.93 5.49 0.94
C ILE A 41 6.05 7.01 1.03
N PHE A 42 5.15 7.73 0.36
CA PHE A 42 4.80 9.11 0.72
C PHE A 42 3.34 9.25 1.09
N GLN A 43 3.06 10.18 1.98
CA GLN A 43 1.70 10.52 2.39
C GLN A 43 1.12 11.59 1.47
N LYS A 44 -0.13 11.41 1.08
CA LYS A 44 -0.91 12.46 0.41
C LYS A 44 -1.59 13.31 1.47
N ALA A 45 -1.97 14.53 1.08
CA ALA A 45 -2.84 15.35 1.92
C ALA A 45 -4.13 14.58 2.25
N PRO A 46 -4.61 14.60 3.51
CA PRO A 46 -5.86 13.96 3.87
C PRO A 46 -7.02 14.50 3.04
N ARG A 47 -7.94 13.61 2.66
CA ARG A 47 -9.17 13.95 1.96
C ARG A 47 -10.38 13.50 2.75
N THR A 48 -11.43 14.29 2.73
CA THR A 48 -12.75 13.89 3.25
C THR A 48 -13.29 12.71 2.46
N GLY A 49 -14.18 11.91 3.07
CA GLY A 49 -14.85 10.83 2.37
C GLY A 49 -15.66 11.33 1.16
N PHE A 50 -16.18 12.56 1.23
CA PHE A 50 -16.81 13.22 0.10
C PHE A 50 -15.85 13.41 -1.08
N GLU A 51 -14.62 13.85 -0.84
CA GLU A 51 -13.57 14.03 -1.87
C GLU A 51 -12.97 12.72 -2.37
N VAL A 52 -13.02 11.65 -1.57
CA VAL A 52 -12.59 10.31 -1.98
C VAL A 52 -13.55 9.74 -3.03
N GLY A 53 -14.86 9.99 -2.88
CA GLY A 53 -15.90 9.56 -3.80
C GLY A 53 -16.24 8.07 -3.68
N ASP A 54 -16.38 7.42 -4.83
CA ASP A 54 -16.77 6.01 -4.99
C ASP A 54 -15.58 5.03 -5.00
N LYS A 55 -14.38 5.52 -4.69
CA LYS A 55 -13.15 4.75 -4.80
C LYS A 55 -12.94 3.85 -3.59
N ASP A 56 -12.60 2.60 -3.83
CA ASP A 56 -12.26 1.66 -2.76
C ASP A 56 -10.97 2.07 -2.04
N LEU A 57 -11.06 2.18 -0.73
CA LEU A 57 -9.92 2.35 0.17
C LEU A 57 -9.68 1.08 0.98
N TYR A 58 -8.42 0.75 1.18
CA TYR A 58 -8.00 -0.39 1.98
C TYR A 58 -7.05 0.05 3.09
N LEU A 59 -7.30 -0.43 4.30
CA LEU A 59 -6.52 -0.09 5.49
C LEU A 59 -5.15 -0.76 5.45
N LEU A 60 -4.11 0.05 5.60
CA LEU A 60 -2.74 -0.41 5.82
C LEU A 60 -2.50 -0.63 7.30
N LYS A 61 -1.71 -1.66 7.58
CA LYS A 61 -1.12 -1.92 8.89
C LYS A 61 0.39 -1.98 8.76
N GLU A 62 1.06 -1.70 9.87
CA GLU A 62 2.51 -1.86 9.98
C GLU A 62 2.93 -3.25 9.50
N GLY A 63 3.99 -3.30 8.70
CA GLY A 63 4.53 -4.55 8.15
C GLY A 63 3.90 -5.00 6.83
N ASP A 64 2.81 -4.38 6.37
CA ASP A 64 2.28 -4.67 5.03
C ASP A 64 3.35 -4.38 3.96
N PHE A 65 3.43 -5.26 2.97
CA PHE A 65 4.22 -5.05 1.77
C PHE A 65 3.31 -4.57 0.63
N ILE A 66 3.67 -3.45 0.01
CA ILE A 66 2.88 -2.79 -1.02
C ILE A 66 3.63 -2.83 -2.35
N LEU A 67 2.95 -3.32 -3.38
CA LEU A 67 3.38 -3.31 -4.77
C LEU A 67 2.46 -2.38 -5.56
N GLN A 68 3.01 -1.31 -6.14
CA GLN A 68 2.22 -0.44 -7.02
C GLN A 68 2.29 -0.95 -8.45
N VAL A 69 1.18 -1.49 -8.96
CA VAL A 69 1.14 -2.18 -10.26
C VAL A 69 1.52 -1.26 -11.44
N THR A 70 0.99 -0.04 -11.50
CA THR A 70 1.21 0.90 -12.62
C THR A 70 2.70 1.26 -12.84
N PHE A 71 3.51 1.23 -11.78
CA PHE A 71 4.95 1.54 -11.81
C PHE A 71 5.79 0.38 -11.28
N ALA A 72 5.27 -0.85 -11.32
CA ALA A 72 5.97 -2.02 -10.78
C ALA A 72 7.31 -2.25 -11.50
N TRP A 73 7.37 -1.95 -12.79
CA TRP A 73 8.57 -2.05 -13.61
C TRP A 73 9.68 -1.06 -13.23
N GLU A 74 9.35 0.05 -12.56
CA GLU A 74 10.33 0.99 -11.98
C GLU A 74 10.69 0.66 -10.52
N GLY A 75 10.24 -0.47 -9.99
CA GLY A 75 10.48 -0.86 -8.61
C GLY A 75 9.71 -0.03 -7.59
N ALA A 76 8.46 0.35 -7.90
CA ALA A 76 7.55 1.01 -6.97
C ALA A 76 7.03 0.02 -5.91
N VAL A 77 7.85 -0.21 -4.89
CA VAL A 77 7.58 -1.12 -3.77
C VAL A 77 7.84 -0.44 -2.43
N ALA A 78 7.11 -0.83 -1.39
CA ALA A 78 7.36 -0.34 -0.04
C ALA A 78 6.88 -1.29 1.06
N ARG A 79 7.34 -1.02 2.28
CA ARG A 79 6.81 -1.61 3.51
C ARG A 79 6.15 -0.53 4.35
N ALA A 80 4.95 -0.80 4.86
CA ALA A 80 4.28 0.09 5.81
C ALA A 80 5.07 0.17 7.12
N LEU A 81 5.40 1.39 7.54
CA LEU A 81 6.10 1.68 8.78
C LEU A 81 5.11 2.11 9.88
N HIS A 82 5.58 2.14 11.11
CA HIS A 82 4.79 2.49 12.29
C HIS A 82 4.15 3.89 12.20
N GLY A 83 2.97 4.03 12.81
CA GLY A 83 2.29 5.30 13.04
C GLY A 83 1.18 5.58 12.03
N SER A 84 -0.03 5.77 12.54
CA SER A 84 -1.28 6.16 11.87
C SER A 84 -1.89 5.20 10.81
N PRO A 85 -3.23 5.07 10.78
CA PRO A 85 -3.92 4.25 9.79
C PRO A 85 -3.92 4.94 8.41
N TYR A 86 -3.01 4.51 7.53
CA TYR A 86 -3.03 4.92 6.13
C TYR A 86 -3.99 4.07 5.31
N CYS A 87 -4.41 4.61 4.17
CA CYS A 87 -5.18 3.89 3.18
C CYS A 87 -4.43 3.81 1.84
N VAL A 88 -4.59 2.69 1.13
CA VAL A 88 -4.26 2.61 -0.30
C VAL A 88 -5.56 2.66 -1.09
N ARG A 89 -5.46 3.29 -2.24
CA ARG A 89 -6.43 3.14 -3.31
C ARG A 89 -6.02 1.95 -4.17
N TRP A 90 -7.01 1.14 -4.55
CA TRP A 90 -6.85 0.12 -5.59
C TRP A 90 -7.10 0.72 -6.97
#